data_AF-A0A838KX50-F1
#
_entry.id   AF-A0A838KX50-F1
#
_cell.length_a   1.000
_cell.length_b   1.000
_cell.length_c   1.000
_cell.angle_alpha   90.00
_cell.angle_beta   90.00
_cell.angle_gamma   90.00
#
_symmetry.space_group_name_H-M   'P 1'
#
loop_
_entity.id
_entity.type
_entity.pdbx_description
1 polymer ?
#
loop_
_entity_poly.entity_id
_entity_poly.type
_entity_poly.pdbx_seq_one_letter_code
_entity_poly.pdbx_strand_id
1 'polypeptide(L)' 'MKRYTAWKIGGPADALLEPRSVDELIEATERAGEHNVPVTILGGGTNVLVRDGGIRGL' A
#
# COMPACT_ATOMS: atom_id res chain seq x y z
N MET A 1 -4.22 -2.17 -7.84
CA MET A 1 -2.86 -2.69 -7.67
C MET A 1 -2.24 -3.23 -8.94
N LYS A 2 -3.03 -3.55 -9.99
CA LYS A 2 -2.54 -3.93 -11.32
C LYS A 2 -1.35 -3.13 -11.89
N ARG A 3 -1.20 -1.84 -11.60
CA ARG A 3 -0.06 -1.02 -12.05
C ARG A 3 1.23 -1.22 -11.25
N TYR A 4 1.15 -1.77 -10.04
CA TYR A 4 2.23 -1.81 -9.04
C TYR A 4 2.72 -3.23 -8.72
N THR A 5 2.15 -4.25 -9.33
CA THR A 5 2.55 -5.66 -9.15
C THR A 5 3.10 -6.23 -10.47
N ALA A 6 4.13 -7.07 -10.41
CA ALA A 6 4.74 -7.68 -11.60
C ALA A 6 3.76 -8.53 -12.41
N TRP A 7 2.82 -9.19 -11.72
CA TRP A 7 1.75 -9.99 -12.34
C TRP A 7 0.72 -9.16 -13.10
N LYS A 8 0.73 -7.83 -12.93
CA LYS A 8 -0.23 -6.89 -13.54
C LYS A 8 -1.69 -7.28 -13.27
N ILE A 9 -1.98 -7.70 -12.04
CA ILE A 9 -3.32 -8.02 -11.55
C ILE A 9 -3.59 -7.36 -10.18
N GLY A 10 -4.81 -7.48 -9.68
CA GLY A 10 -5.19 -7.03 -8.35
C GLY A 10 -5.97 -5.72 -8.31
N GLY A 11 -6.98 -5.75 -7.43
CA GLY A 11 -8.00 -4.72 -7.22
C GLY A 11 -7.48 -3.39 -6.71
N PRO A 12 -8.35 -2.40 -6.46
CA PRO A 12 -7.97 -1.07 -5.99
C PRO A 12 -7.29 -1.13 -4.61
N ALA A 13 -6.54 -0.08 -4.26
CA ALA A 13 -6.22 0.19 -2.85
C ALA A 13 -7.12 1.34 -2.40
N ASP A 14 -7.56 1.34 -1.14
CA ASP A 14 -8.35 2.46 -0.61
C ASP A 14 -7.53 3.76 -0.64
N ALA A 15 -6.26 3.69 -0.26
CA ALA A 15 -5.26 4.74 -0.43
C ALA A 15 -3.94 4.14 -0.94
N LEU A 16 -3.09 4.98 -1.54
CA LEU A 16 -1.73 4.61 -1.94
C LEU A 16 -0.82 5.82 -1.71
N LEU A 17 0.28 5.60 -0.99
CA LEU A 17 1.33 6.58 -0.77
C LEU A 17 2.65 6.06 -1.32
N GLU A 18 3.35 6.89 -2.10
CA GLU A 18 4.72 6.64 -2.55
C GLU A 18 5.64 7.65 -1.84
N PRO A 19 6.08 7.34 -0.59
CA PRO A 19 6.85 8.28 0.21
C PRO A 19 8.23 8.51 -0.43
N ARG A 20 8.71 9.75 -0.38
CA ARG A 20 9.98 10.19 -0.97
C ARG A 20 11.09 10.36 0.05
N SER A 21 10.79 10.20 1.33
CA SER A 21 11.73 10.27 2.43
C SER A 21 11.34 9.29 3.55
N VAL A 22 12.29 9.04 4.46
CA VAL A 22 12.03 8.27 5.68
C VAL A 22 11.03 9.00 6.58
N ASP A 23 11.14 10.32 6.67
CA ASP A 23 10.25 11.14 7.51
C ASP A 23 8.79 11.07 7.00
N GLU A 24 8.56 11.12 5.69
CA GLU A 24 7.23 10.95 5.10
C GLU A 24 6.64 9.56 5.39
N LEU A 25 7.48 8.51 5.37
CA LEU A 25 7.06 7.16 5.74
C LEU A 25 6.68 7.07 7.22
N ILE A 26 7.50 7.65 8.11
CA ILE A 26 7.23 7.68 9.55
C ILE A 26 5.90 8.39 9.80
N GLU A 27 5.73 9.63 9.31
CA GLU A 27 4.51 10.41 9.52
C GLU A 27 3.27 9.65 9.03
N ALA A 28 3.32 9.04 7.84
CA ALA A 28 2.20 8.31 7.29
C ALA A 28 1.82 7.08 8.13
N THR A 29 2.82 6.32 8.60
CA THR A 29 2.56 5.12 9.42
C THR A 29 2.07 5.46 10.82
N GLU A 30 2.58 6.53 11.44
CA GLU A 30 2.11 7.01 12.75
C GLU A 30 0.66 7.48 12.66
N ARG A 31 0.34 8.33 11.68
CA ARG A 31 -1.04 8.84 11.48
C ARG A 31 -2.03 7.73 11.12
N ALA A 32 -1.60 6.75 10.33
CA ALA A 32 -2.43 5.57 10.06
C ALA A 32 -2.72 4.79 11.37
N GLY A 33 -1.71 4.64 12.23
CA GLY A 33 -1.86 4.04 13.56
C GLY A 33 -2.84 4.79 14.45
N GLU A 34 -2.73 6.12 14.55
CA GLU A 34 -3.65 6.98 15.31
C GLU A 34 -5.11 6.82 14.89
N HIS A 35 -5.35 6.61 13.59
CA HIS A 35 -6.68 6.43 13.02
C HIS A 35 -7.13 4.97 12.89
N ASN A 36 -6.34 4.01 13.38
CA ASN A 36 -6.59 2.57 13.22
C ASN A 36 -6.77 2.13 11.76
N VAL A 37 -6.05 2.79 10.83
CA VAL A 37 -6.02 2.44 9.42
C VAL A 37 -4.97 1.35 9.23
N PRO A 38 -5.33 0.16 8.70
CA PRO A 38 -4.34 -0.88 8.43
C PRO A 38 -3.38 -0.43 7.33
N VAL A 39 -2.09 -0.73 7.50
CA VAL A 39 -1.03 -0.37 6.56
C VAL A 39 -0.46 -1.62 5.89
N THR A 40 -0.34 -1.61 4.57
CA THR A 40 0.35 -2.67 3.81
C THR A 40 1.57 -2.10 3.08
N ILE A 41 2.76 -2.52 3.49
CA ILE A 41 4.00 -2.14 2.80
C ILE A 41 4.17 -2.96 1.52
N LEU A 42 4.30 -2.27 0.39
CA LEU A 42 4.55 -2.88 -0.91
C LEU A 42 5.92 -2.40 -1.45
N GLY A 43 6.83 -3.36 -1.66
CA GLY A 43 8.08 -3.11 -2.40
C GLY A 43 7.85 -3.07 -3.91
N GLY A 44 8.77 -3.63 -4.70
CA GLY A 44 8.64 -3.68 -6.17
C GLY A 44 7.50 -4.59 -6.71
N GLY A 45 6.68 -5.19 -5.85
CA GLY A 45 5.51 -5.97 -6.24
C GLY A 45 5.80 -7.25 -7.04
N THR A 46 7.02 -7.79 -6.97
CA THR A 46 7.46 -8.95 -7.78
C THR A 46 7.03 -10.31 -7.23
N ASN A 47 6.67 -10.38 -5.94
CA ASN A 47 6.31 -11.63 -5.27
C ASN A 47 5.03 -11.53 -4.44
N VAL A 48 4.03 -10.80 -4.96
CA VAL A 48 2.73 -10.66 -4.30
C VAL A 48 1.59 -10.89 -5.28
N LEU A 49 0.51 -11.49 -4.78
CA LEU A 49 -0.75 -11.69 -5.51
C LEU A 49 -1.85 -10.91 -4.80
N VAL A 50 -2.26 -9.78 -5.37
CA VAL A 50 -3.35 -8.97 -4.82
C VAL A 50 -4.66 -9.46 -5.42
N ARG A 51 -5.65 -9.76 -4.56
CA ARG A 51 -7.00 -10.20 -4.98
C ARG A 51 -7.74 -9.07 -5.69
N ASP A 52 -8.78 -9.41 -6.45
CA ASP A 52 -9.63 -8.42 -7.15
C ASP A 52 -10.37 -7.47 -6.19
N GLY A 53 -10.60 -7.91 -4.95
CA GLY A 53 -11.12 -7.06 -3.87
C GLY A 53 -10.15 -5.99 -3.37
N GLY A 54 -8.88 -6.03 -3.79
CA GLY A 54 -7.92 -4.97 -3.48
C GLY A 54 -7.26 -5.05 -2.11
N ILE A 55 -6.77 -3.90 -1.64
CA ILE A 55 -6.13 -3.72 -0.32
C ILE A 55 -6.91 -2.64 0.43
N ARG A 56 -7.28 -2.94 1.68
CA ARG A 56 -7.97 -2.01 2.57
C ARG A 56 -6.96 -1.18 3.36
N GLY A 57 -7.27 0.09 3.60
CA GLY A 57 -6.40 1.01 4.31
C GLY A 57 -5.33 1.67 3.44
N LEU A 58 -4.16 1.91 4.03
CA LEU A 58 -3.04 2.63 3.41
C LEU A 58 -2.01 1.67 2.77
#